data_AF-A0A4U1JT21-F1
#
_entry.id   AF-A0A4U1JT21-F1
#
_cell.length_a   1.000
_cell.length_b   1.000
_cell.length_c   1.000
_cell.angle_alpha   90.00
_cell.angle_beta   90.00
_cell.angle_gamma   90.00
#
_symmetry.space_group_name_H-M   'P 1'
#
loop_
_entity.id
_entity.type
_entity.pdbx_description
1 polymer ?
#
loop_
_entity_poly.entity_id
_entity_poly.type
_entity_poly.pdbx_seq_one_letter_code
_entity_poly.pdbx_strand_id
1 'polypeptide(L)' 'MTRTDDFELSLKLDLETLMAAHGPRRVLLGTLAALLTHHRNRGLAARFAEMDDHLRRDIGLPPRGPTPPMPHWTHFGW' A
#
# COMPACT_ATOMS: atom_id res chain seq x y z
N MET A 1 -25.98 16.51 4.25
CA MET A 1 -24.78 16.35 3.43
C MET A 1 -23.81 15.51 4.25
N THR A 2 -23.56 14.28 3.82
CA THR A 2 -22.75 13.30 4.55
C THR A 2 -21.30 13.38 4.08
N ARG A 3 -20.33 13.07 4.97
CA ARG A 3 -18.89 13.09 4.65
C ARG A 3 -18.50 12.24 3.43
N THR A 4 -19.29 11.22 3.13
CA THR A 4 -19.17 10.37 1.95
C THR A 4 -19.48 11.13 0.65
N ASP A 5 -20.44 12.06 0.68
CA ASP A 5 -20.82 12.85 -0.50
C ASP A 5 -19.68 13.77 -0.95
N ASP A 6 -18.96 14.37 0.01
CA ASP A 6 -17.81 15.25 -0.26
C ASP A 6 -16.63 14.48 -0.88
N PHE A 7 -16.40 13.25 -0.43
CA PHE A 7 -15.35 12.38 -0.97
C PHE A 7 -15.67 11.96 -2.41
N GLU A 8 -16.92 11.57 -2.68
CA GLU A 8 -17.33 11.20 -4.04
C GLU A 8 -17.23 12.36 -5.02
N LEU A 9 -17.59 13.57 -4.58
CA LEU A 9 -17.46 14.78 -5.39
C LEU A 9 -16.00 15.11 -5.70
N SER A 10 -15.12 15.07 -4.70
CA SER A 10 -13.69 15.28 -4.89
C SER A 10 -13.08 14.26 -5.84
N LEU A 11 -13.44 12.99 -5.68
CA LEU A 11 -12.92 11.90 -6.52
C LEU A 11 -13.36 12.05 -7.99
N LYS A 12 -14.62 12.45 -8.23
CA LYS A 12 -15.11 12.72 -9.59
C LYS A 12 -14.35 13.86 -10.25
N LEU A 13 -14.13 14.96 -9.53
CA LEU A 13 -13.43 16.14 -10.05
C LEU A 13 -11.98 15.83 -10.44
N ASP A 14 -11.28 15.05 -9.61
CA ASP A 14 -9.91 14.64 -9.87
C ASP A 14 -9.82 13.69 -11.07
N LEU A 15 -10.77 12.76 -11.21
CA LEU A 15 -10.83 11.85 -12.35
C LEU A 15 -11.13 12.56 -13.66
N GLU A 16 -12.05 13.53 -13.67
CA GLU A 16 -12.33 14.35 -14.85
C GLU A 16 -11.10 15.14 -15.28
N THR A 17 -10.37 15.72 -14.33
CA THR A 17 -9.12 16.45 -14.59
C THR A 17 -8.05 15.55 -15.19
N LEU A 18 -7.86 14.34 -14.63
CA LEU A 18 -6.91 13.35 -15.14
C LEU A 18 -7.29 12.85 -16.54
N MET A 19 -8.59 12.63 -16.79
CA MET A 19 -9.09 12.22 -18.10
C MET A 19 -8.92 13.31 -19.14
N ALA A 20 -9.13 14.58 -18.77
CA ALA A 20 -8.89 15.72 -19.66
C ALA A 20 -7.39 15.88 -20.00
N ALA A 21 -6.49 15.66 -19.02
CA ALA A 21 -5.06 15.82 -19.21
C ALA A 21 -4.39 14.66 -19.98
N HIS A 22 -4.81 13.42 -19.73
CA HIS A 22 -4.12 12.22 -20.24
C HIS A 22 -4.96 11.33 -21.16
N GLY A 23 -6.26 11.60 -21.26
CA GLY A 23 -7.20 10.79 -22.01
C GLY A 23 -7.67 9.55 -21.23
N PRO A 24 -8.91 9.09 -21.46
CA PRO A 24 -9.53 8.02 -20.69
C PRO A 24 -8.76 6.70 -20.78
N ARG A 25 -8.17 6.38 -21.94
CA ARG A 25 -7.40 5.14 -22.13
C ARG A 25 -6.16 5.07 -21.24
N ARG A 26 -5.43 6.18 -21.07
CA ARG A 26 -4.21 6.20 -20.23
C ARG A 26 -4.56 6.16 -18.75
N VAL A 27 -5.62 6.87 -18.35
CA VAL A 27 -6.12 6.81 -16.97
C VAL A 27 -6.54 5.39 -16.60
N LEU A 28 -7.27 4.70 -17.48
CA LEU A 28 -7.74 3.32 -17.25
C LEU A 28 -6.59 2.31 -17.21
N LEU A 29 -5.57 2.46 -18.06
CA LEU A 29 -4.36 1.63 -17.98
C LEU A 29 -3.56 1.91 -16.70
N GLY A 30 -3.47 3.17 -16.28
CA GLY A 30 -2.78 3.57 -15.05
C GLY A 30 -3.45 3.01 -13.80
N THR A 31 -4.78 3.08 -13.70
CA THR A 31 -5.53 2.47 -12.59
C THR A 31 -5.40 0.95 -12.57
N LEU A 32 -5.48 0.29 -13.74
CA LEU A 32 -5.27 -1.15 -13.85
C LEU A 32 -3.84 -1.56 -13.45
N ALA A 33 -2.83 -0.81 -13.89
CA ALA A 33 -1.45 -1.04 -13.50
C ALA A 33 -1.23 -0.80 -12.01
N ALA A 34 -1.87 0.20 -11.41
CA ALA A 34 -1.80 0.47 -9.98
C ALA A 34 -2.42 -0.69 -9.16
N LEU A 35 -3.58 -1.21 -9.58
CA LEU A 35 -4.23 -2.37 -8.96
C LEU A 35 -3.30 -3.61 -8.96
N LEU A 36 -2.71 -3.92 -10.12
CA LEU A 36 -1.79 -5.05 -10.27
C LEU A 36 -0.48 -4.85 -9.48
N THR A 37 0.09 -3.65 -9.54
CA THR A 37 1.35 -3.32 -8.87
C THR A 37 1.19 -3.26 -7.36
N HIS A 38 0.06 -2.78 -6.85
CA HIS A 38 -0.19 -2.72 -5.42
C HIS A 38 -0.24 -4.12 -4.80
N HIS A 39 -0.88 -5.09 -5.49
CA HIS A 39 -0.88 -6.48 -5.05
C HIS A 39 0.52 -7.09 -5.04
N ARG A 40 1.32 -6.83 -6.09
CA ARG A 40 2.69 -7.35 -6.20
C ARG A 40 3.64 -6.76 -5.16
N ASN A 41 3.52 -5.46 -4.88
CA ASN A 41 4.39 -4.78 -3.92
C ASN A 41 4.08 -5.17 -2.46
N ARG A 42 2.83 -5.54 -2.13
CA ARG A 42 2.51 -6.08 -0.79
C ARG A 42 3.24 -7.39 -0.53
N GLY A 43 3.25 -8.30 -1.50
CA GLY A 43 4.00 -9.57 -1.39
C GLY A 43 5.51 -9.34 -1.30
N LEU A 44 6.06 -8.41 -2.09
CA LEU A 44 7.49 -8.07 -2.04
C LEU A 44 7.89 -7.46 -0.69
N ALA A 45 7.08 -6.52 -0.18
CA ALA A 45 7.31 -5.90 1.12
C ALA A 45 7.24 -6.92 2.27
N ALA A 46 6.27 -7.86 2.23
CA ALA A 46 6.18 -8.95 3.18
C ALA A 46 7.40 -9.87 3.13
N ARG A 47 7.89 -10.22 1.92
CA ARG A 47 9.11 -11.03 1.76
C ARG A 47 10.35 -10.35 2.32
N PHE A 48 10.51 -9.05 2.10
CA PHE A 48 11.57 -8.29 2.77
C PHE A 48 11.36 -8.22 4.28
N ALA A 49 10.10 -8.15 4.75
CA ALA A 49 9.74 -8.22 6.15
C ALA A 49 9.94 -9.61 6.80
N GLU A 50 10.16 -10.67 6.02
CA GLU A 50 10.55 -12.02 6.47
C GLU A 50 12.05 -12.33 6.31
N MET A 51 12.76 -11.68 5.37
CA MET A 51 14.19 -11.87 5.10
C MET A 51 15.15 -11.57 6.26
N ASP A 52 16.00 -12.52 6.66
CA ASP A 52 16.91 -12.38 7.81
C ASP A 52 17.82 -11.14 7.82
N ASP A 53 18.19 -10.67 9.01
CA ASP A 53 18.97 -9.43 9.18
C ASP A 53 20.35 -9.48 8.53
N HIS A 54 20.96 -10.66 8.43
CA HIS A 54 22.25 -10.82 7.74
C HIS A 54 22.10 -10.56 6.23
N LEU A 55 21.07 -11.13 5.59
CA LEU A 55 20.76 -10.87 4.18
C LEU A 55 20.34 -9.41 3.93
N ARG A 56 19.63 -8.78 4.87
CA ARG A 56 19.28 -7.35 4.80
C ARG A 56 20.53 -6.48 4.79
N ARG A 57 21.52 -6.80 5.63
CA ARG A 57 22.80 -6.10 5.70
C ARG A 57 23.56 -6.19 4.38
N ASP A 58 23.58 -7.37 3.75
CA ASP A 58 24.31 -7.61 2.51
C ASP A 58 23.78 -6.78 1.33
N ILE A 59 22.49 -6.44 1.34
CA ILE A 59 21.86 -5.61 0.31
C ILE A 59 21.64 -4.14 0.73
N GLY A 60 22.21 -3.73 1.86
CA GLY A 60 22.16 -2.34 2.34
C GLY A 60 20.80 -1.91 2.91
N LEU A 61 19.93 -2.85 3.27
CA LEU A 61 18.70 -2.57 4.00
C LEU A 61 19.00 -2.41 5.50
N PRO A 62 18.31 -1.50 6.21
CA PRO A 62 18.43 -1.40 7.66
C PRO A 62 17.94 -2.69 8.33
N PRO A 63 18.52 -3.07 9.48
CA PRO A 63 18.07 -4.21 10.27
C PRO A 63 16.61 -4.04 10.67
N ARG A 64 15.90 -5.14 10.95
CA ARG A 64 14.55 -5.03 11.50
C ARG A 64 14.60 -4.21 12.78
N GLY A 65 13.80 -3.14 12.84
CA GLY A 65 13.57 -2.42 14.09
C GLY A 65 13.00 -3.40 15.14
N PRO A 66 13.19 -3.13 16.44
CA PRO A 66 12.68 -4.00 17.49
C PRO A 66 11.18 -4.25 17.29
N THR A 67 10.81 -5.52 17.14
CA THR A 67 9.42 -5.94 17.04
C THR A 67 8.69 -5.38 18.27
N PRO A 68 7.57 -4.64 18.11
CA PRO A 68 6.84 -4.16 19.27
C PRO A 68 6.47 -5.36 20.16
N PRO A 69 6.64 -5.25 21.49
CA PRO A 69 6.32 -6.36 22.38
C PRO A 69 4.87 -6.78 22.12
N MET A 70 4.67 -8.09 21.92
CA MET A 70 3.33 -8.65 21.75
C MET A 70 2.45 -8.15 22.91
N PRO A 71 1.26 -7.59 22.63
CA PRO A 71 0.38 -7.14 23.68
C PRO A 71 0.02 -8.29 24.62
N HIS A 72 0.25 -8.11 25.91
CA HIS A 72 0.05 -9.11 26.98
C HIS A 72 -1.33 -9.79 27.01
N TRP A 73 -2.34 -9.25 26.31
CA TRP A 73 -3.67 -9.85 26.18
C TRP A 73 -3.74 -11.06 25.24
N THR A 74 -2.66 -11.37 24.49
CA THR A 74 -2.57 -12.64 23.72
C THR A 74 -2.21 -13.86 24.59
N HIS A 75 -1.93 -13.67 25.89
CA HIS A 75 -1.48 -14.73 26.80
C HIS A 75 -2.60 -15.40 27.62
N PHE A 76 -3.87 -15.02 27.39
CA PHE A 76 -5.03 -15.64 28.04
C PHE A 76 -5.81 -16.51 27.05
N GLY A 77 -5.23 -17.66 26.71
CA GLY A 77 -5.97 -18.82 26.22
C GLY A 77 -6.10 -19.82 27.36
N TRP A 78 -7.34 -20.05 27.79
CA TRP A 78 -7.74 -21.22 28.57
C TRP A 78 -7.95 -22.41 27.61
#